data_AF-Q4QK15-F1
#
_entry.id   AF-Q4QK15-F1
#
_cell.length_a   1.000
_cell.length_b   1.000
_cell.length_c   1.000
_cell.angle_alpha   90.00
_cell.angle_beta   90.00
_cell.angle_gamma   90.00
#
_symmetry.space_group_name_H-M   'P 1'
#
loop_
_entity.id
_entity.type
_entity.pdbx_description
1 polymer ?
#
loop_
_entity_poly.entity_id
_entity_poly.type
_entity_poly.pdbx_seq_one_letter_code
_entity_poly.pdbx_strand_id
1 'polypeptide(L)' 'MPLIKCLLQFAVHQYGLTARPSNNKDFKVQYAQRELLGFAEEDIEMIERFVLRAIAGKEF' A
#
# COMPACT_ATOMS: atom_id res chain seq x y z
N MET A 1 -19.73 2.39 -0.68
CA MET A 1 -18.38 2.99 -0.78
C MET A 1 -17.30 1.95 -0.45
N PRO A 2 -16.79 1.21 -1.44
CA PRO A 2 -15.75 0.19 -1.23
C PRO A 2 -14.36 0.80 -0.95
N LEU A 3 -14.05 1.98 -1.49
CA LEU A 3 -12.73 2.61 -1.40
C LEU A 3 -12.32 2.97 0.03
N ILE A 4 -13.24 3.53 0.84
CA ILE A 4 -12.96 3.90 2.25
C ILE A 4 -12.63 2.65 3.09
N LYS A 5 -13.29 1.52 2.81
CA LYS A 5 -13.08 0.27 3.54
C LYS A 5 -11.68 -0.32 3.28
N CYS A 6 -11.22 -0.26 2.03
CA CYS A 6 -9.87 -0.69 1.66
C CYS A 6 -8.79 0.19 2.32
N LEU A 7 -8.99 1.51 2.36
CA LEU A 7 -8.07 2.45 3.02
C LEU A 7 -7.96 2.19 4.53
N LEU A 8 -9.10 1.92 5.19
CA LEU A 8 -9.12 1.60 6.62
C LEU A 8 -8.37 0.29 6.91
N GLN A 9 -8.55 -0.73 6.06
CA GLN A 9 -7.88 -2.02 6.22
C GLN A 9 -6.37 -1.90 5.96
N PHE A 10 -5.95 -1.10 4.99
CA PHE A 10 -4.53 -0.80 4.77
C PHE A 10 -3.89 -0.21 6.04
N ALA A 11 -4.49 0.82 6.64
CA ALA A 11 -3.97 1.43 7.85
C ALA A 11 -3.86 0.45 9.02
N VAL A 12 -4.85 -0.44 9.19
CA VAL A 12 -4.82 -1.49 10.22
C VAL A 12 -3.61 -2.41 10.07
N HIS A 13 -3.31 -2.87 8.86
CA HIS A 13 -2.15 -3.73 8.62
C HIS A 13 -0.82 -2.96 8.64
N GLN A 14 -0.79 -1.75 8.10
CA GLN A 14 0.41 -0.91 8.00
C GLN A 14 0.94 -0.51 9.39
N TYR A 15 0.04 -0.16 10.30
CA TYR A 15 0.39 0.27 11.65
C TYR A 15 0.19 -0.81 12.72
N GLY A 16 -0.20 -2.03 12.32
CA GLY A 16 -0.48 -3.12 13.26
C GLY A 16 -1.56 -2.76 14.28
N LEU A 17 -2.67 -2.18 13.87
CA LEU A 17 -3.73 -1.75 14.80
C LEU A 17 -4.62 -2.93 15.20
N THR A 18 -5.32 -2.80 16.33
CA THR A 18 -6.36 -3.76 16.72
C THR A 18 -7.66 -3.49 15.95
N ALA A 19 -8.18 -4.48 15.21
CA ALA A 19 -9.44 -4.34 14.47
C ALA A 19 -10.24 -5.65 14.39
N ARG A 20 -11.50 -5.57 13.93
CA ARG A 20 -12.34 -6.75 13.66
C ARG A 20 -11.94 -7.37 12.31
N PRO A 21 -11.72 -8.69 12.21
CA PRO A 21 -11.36 -9.33 10.95
C PRO A 21 -12.41 -9.21 9.84
N SER A 22 -13.69 -9.15 10.23
CA SER A 22 -14.79 -8.88 9.32
C SER A 22 -15.99 -8.33 10.09
N ASN A 23 -16.97 -7.81 9.36
CA ASN A 23 -18.20 -7.27 9.95
C ASN A 23 -18.97 -8.32 10.77
N ASN A 24 -18.78 -9.60 10.49
CA ASN A 24 -19.53 -10.71 11.07
C ASN A 24 -18.77 -11.41 12.22
N LYS A 25 -17.58 -10.91 12.60
CA LYS A 25 -16.82 -11.41 13.75
C LYS A 25 -16.90 -10.39 14.87
N ASP A 26 -17.30 -10.80 16.06
CA ASP A 26 -17.51 -9.97 17.25
C ASP A 26 -16.25 -9.76 18.10
N PHE A 27 -15.17 -10.45 17.77
CA PHE A 27 -13.87 -10.26 18.40
C PHE A 27 -12.96 -9.34 17.59
N LYS A 28 -11.96 -8.77 18.28
CA LYS A 28 -10.87 -7.99 17.68
C LYS A 28 -9.57 -8.78 17.75
N VAL A 29 -8.67 -8.54 16.79
CA VAL A 29 -7.32 -9.11 16.76
C VAL A 29 -6.31 -8.00 16.60
N GLN A 30 -5.13 -8.21 17.17
CA GLN A 30 -3.96 -7.36 16.95
C GLN A 30 -3.28 -7.80 15.66
N TYR A 31 -3.17 -6.91 14.69
CA TYR A 31 -2.51 -7.21 13.42
C TYR A 31 -0.99 -7.04 13.53
N ALA A 32 -0.26 -7.88 12.79
CA ALA A 32 1.17 -7.67 12.60
C ALA A 32 1.39 -6.37 11.80
N GLN A 33 2.28 -5.51 12.30
CA GLN A 33 2.73 -4.33 11.59
C GLN A 33 3.50 -4.76 10.34
N ARG A 34 3.19 -4.15 9.20
CA ARG A 34 3.92 -4.37 7.94
C ARG A 34 4.71 -3.13 7.62
N GLU A 35 6.01 -3.26 7.48
CA GLU A 35 6.84 -2.21 6.90
C GLU A 35 6.77 -2.33 5.37
N LEU A 36 6.63 -1.19 4.69
CA LEU A 36 6.90 -1.15 3.26
C LEU A 36 8.42 -1.29 3.12
N LEU A 37 8.88 -2.28 2.37
CA LEU A 37 10.31 -2.52 2.14
C LEU A 37 11.00 -1.36 1.39
N GLY A 38 10.23 -0.38 0.92
CA GLY A 38 10.72 0.71 0.08
C GLY A 38 10.89 0.26 -1.37
N PHE A 39 11.54 1.10 -2.15
CA PHE A 39 12.01 0.77 -3.50
C PHE A 39 13.48 0.39 -3.41
N ALA A 40 13.89 -0.64 -4.15
CA ALA A 40 15.31 -0.89 -4.37
C ALA A 40 15.89 0.21 -5.29
N GLU A 41 17.21 0.35 -5.33
CA GLU A 41 17.85 1.36 -6.19
C GLU A 41 17.48 1.13 -7.66
N GLU A 42 17.41 -0.14 -8.08
CA GLU A 42 17.03 -0.53 -9.43
C GLU A 42 15.58 -0.15 -9.76
N ASP A 43 14.68 -0.22 -8.77
CA ASP A 43 13.28 0.23 -8.91
C ASP A 43 13.23 1.75 -9.09
N ILE A 44 14.04 2.49 -8.33
CA ILE A 44 14.13 3.96 -8.41
C ILE A 44 14.61 4.36 -9.81
N GLU A 45 15.72 3.79 -10.28
CA GLU A 45 16.25 4.07 -11.61
C GLU A 45 15.25 3.72 -12.72
N MET A 46 14.53 2.60 -12.57
CA MET A 46 13.49 2.20 -13.51
C MET A 46 12.36 3.23 -13.54
N ILE A 47 11.85 3.65 -12.38
CA ILE A 47 10.80 4.66 -12.25
C ILE A 47 11.28 5.98 -12.87
N GLU A 48 12.50 6.42 -12.57
CA GLU A 48 13.08 7.65 -13.12
C GLU A 48 13.10 7.61 -14.65
N ARG A 49 13.58 6.51 -15.25
CA ARG A 49 13.55 6.32 -16.71
C ARG A 49 12.14 6.42 -17.29
N PHE A 50 11.15 5.82 -16.63
CA PHE A 50 9.75 5.91 -17.08
C PHE A 50 9.21 7.34 -17.01
N VAL A 51 9.47 8.05 -15.92
CA VAL A 51 9.05 9.45 -15.73
C VAL A 51 9.68 10.35 -16.79
N LEU A 52 11.00 10.22 -17.02
CA LEU A 52 11.70 11.01 -18.03
C LEU A 52 11.17 10.75 -19.45
N ARG A 53 10.87 9.49 -19.80
CA ARG A 53 10.25 9.15 -21.10
C ARG A 53 8.88 9.80 -21.27
N ALA A 54 8.04 9.74 -20.23
CA ALA A 54 6.72 10.33 -20.25
C ALA A 54 6.77 11.86 -20.42
N ILE A 55 7.67 12.54 -19.68
CA ILE A 55 7.87 13.99 -19.79
C ILE A 55 8.41 14.37 -21.18
N ALA A 56 9.29 13.54 -21.75
CA ALA A 56 9.85 13.75 -23.08
C ALA A 56 8.85 13.45 -24.22
N GLY A 57 7.62 13.01 -23.92
CA GLY A 57 6.63 12.65 -24.93
C GLY A 57 7.01 11.43 -25.79
N LYS A 58 7.83 10.52 -25.24
CA LYS A 58 8.20 9.26 -25.91
C LYS A 58 7.23 8.16 -25.48
N GLU A 59 6.76 7.37 -26.45
CA GLU A 59 5.89 6.22 -26.17
C GLU A 59 6.63 5.10 -25.41
N PHE A 60 5.86 4.26 -24.72
CA PHE A 60 6.33 3.19 -23.83
C PHE A 60 6.81 1.96 -24.58
#